data_AF-T1B5G7-F1
#
_entry.id   AF-T1B5G7-F1
#
_cell.length_a   1.000
_cell.length_b   1.000
_cell.length_c   1.000
_cell.angle_alpha   90.00
_cell.angle_beta   90.00
_cell.angle_gamma   90.00
#
_symmetry.space_group_name_H-M   'P 1'
#
loop_
_entity.id
_entity.type
_entity.pdbx_description
1 polymer ?
#
loop_
_entity_poly.entity_id
_entity_poly.type
_entity_poly.pdbx_seq_one_letter_code
_entity_poly.pdbx_strand_id
1 'polypeptide(L)' 'MSYVKSLTCKECGQNYEAKAYHVCEFCFGPLEVSYDYDAISRSISRESIA' A
#
# COMPACT_ATOMS: atom_id res chain seq x y z
N MET A 1 -9.60 7.21 -8.25
CA MET A 1 -8.78 7.57 -7.07
C MET A 1 -8.02 6.32 -6.66
N SER A 2 -6.69 6.37 -6.64
CA SER A 2 -5.91 5.26 -6.08
C SER A 2 -5.71 5.54 -4.60
N TYR A 3 -6.19 4.65 -3.73
CA TYR A 3 -5.91 4.72 -2.29
C TYR A 3 -4.53 4.14 -1.93
N VAL A 4 -3.76 3.74 -2.94
CA VAL A 4 -2.40 3.24 -2.76
C VAL A 4 -1.47 4.41 -2.44
N LYS A 5 -0.80 4.33 -1.30
CA LYS A 5 0.12 5.35 -0.80
C LYS A 5 1.57 5.06 -1.19
N SER A 6 2.01 3.82 -0.99
CA SER A 6 3.39 3.37 -1.23
C SER A 6 3.47 1.85 -1.30
N LEU A 7 4.64 1.33 -1.66
CA LEU A 7 5.00 -0.05 -1.39
C LEU A 7 5.95 -0.09 -0.19
N THR A 8 5.79 -1.06 0.69
CA THR A 8 6.64 -1.24 1.88
C THR A 8 7.22 -2.64 1.87
N CYS A 9 8.53 -2.77 2.04
CA CYS A 9 9.14 -4.09 2.19
C CYS A 9 8.72 -4.73 3.51
N LYS A 10 8.24 -5.98 3.43
CA LYS A 10 7.79 -6.74 4.59
C LYS A 10 8.91 -7.05 5.59
N GLU A 11 10.13 -7.25 5.07
CA GLU A 11 11.26 -7.71 5.87
C GLU A 11 12.05 -6.56 6.50
N CYS A 12 12.32 -5.50 5.73
CA CYS A 12 13.18 -4.39 6.18
C CYS A 12 12.43 -3.07 6.39
N GLY A 13 11.14 -2.98 6.04
CA GLY A 13 10.33 -1.78 6.22
C GLY A 13 10.62 -0.64 5.23
N GLN A 14 11.44 -0.88 4.19
CA GLN A 14 11.78 0.17 3.25
C GLN A 14 10.58 0.61 2.42
N ASN A 15 10.40 1.92 2.27
CA ASN A 15 9.30 2.52 1.52
C ASN A 15 9.72 2.85 0.09
N TYR A 16 8.83 2.53 -0.84
CA TYR A 16 8.98 2.76 -2.27
C TYR A 16 7.73 3.46 -2.81
N GLU A 17 7.90 4.18 -3.91
CA GLU A 17 6.77 4.72 -4.65
C GLU A 17 5.85 3.59 -5.17
N ALA A 18 4.56 3.88 -5.32
CA ALA A 18 3.53 2.96 -5.81
C ALA A 18 3.69 2.65 -7.31
N LYS A 19 4.82 2.02 -7.68
CA LYS A 19 5.19 1.58 -9.03
C LYS A 19 5.15 0.05 -9.08
N ALA A 20 5.34 -0.52 -10.28
CA ALA A 20 5.33 -1.97 -10.48
C ALA A 20 6.62 -2.65 -10.00
N TYR A 21 6.91 -2.56 -8.70
CA TYR A 21 8.01 -3.26 -8.05
C TYR A 21 7.46 -4.44 -7.25
N HIS A 22 8.13 -5.59 -7.33
CA HIS A 22 7.76 -6.80 -6.60
C HIS A 22 8.80 -7.22 -5.55
N VAL A 23 10.02 -6.67 -5.64
CA VAL A 23 11.18 -7.05 -4.82
C VAL A 23 11.88 -5.80 -4.30
N CYS A 24 12.28 -5.84 -3.03
CA CYS A 24 13.11 -4.83 -2.39
C CYS A 24 14.55 -4.89 -2.91
N GLU A 25 15.13 -3.75 -3.30
CA GLU A 25 16.49 -3.68 -3.85
C GLU A 25 17.59 -3.94 -2.80
N PHE A 26 17.27 -3.86 -1.51
CA PHE A 26 18.24 -3.99 -0.41
C PHE A 26 18.30 -5.40 0.18
N CYS A 27 17.13 -6.01 0.46
CA CYS A 27 17.06 -7.31 1.13
C CYS A 27 16.46 -8.41 0.24
N PHE A 28 16.08 -8.09 -1.00
CA PHE A 28 15.41 -9.00 -1.93
C PHE A 28 14.10 -9.59 -1.38
N GLY A 29 13.55 -8.99 -0.32
CA GLY A 29 12.28 -9.38 0.28
C GLY A 29 11.08 -8.86 -0.52
N PRO A 30 9.88 -9.44 -0.28
CA PRO A 30 8.65 -9.01 -0.95
C PRO A 30 8.24 -7.60 -0.54
N LEU A 31 7.66 -6.87 -1.50
CA LEU A 31 7.01 -5.58 -1.25
C LEU A 31 5.50 -5.77 -1.08
N GLU A 32 4.93 -5.12 -0.07
CA GLU A 32 3.49 -5.10 0.21
C GLU A 32 2.91 -3.70 -0.04
N VAL A 33 1.65 -3.63 -0.45
CA VAL A 33 0.98 -2.37 -0.75
C VAL A 33 0.54 -1.68 0.53
N SER A 34 0.93 -0.42 0.71
CA SER A 34 0.48 0.44 1.80
C SER A 34 -0.65 1.34 1.31
N TYR A 35 -1.80 1.25 1.98
CA TYR A 35 -3.00 2.02 1.64
C TYR A 35 -3.21 3.21 2.57
N ASP A 36 -3.82 4.27 2.06
CA ASP A 36 -4.34 5.38 2.87
C ASP A 36 -5.70 5.01 3.47
N TYR A 37 -5.67 4.39 4.65
CA TYR A 37 -6.89 4.00 5.36
C TYR A 37 -7.73 5.18 5.85
N ASP A 38 -7.13 6.34 6.08
CA ASP A 38 -7.88 7.54 6.47
C ASP A 38 -8.73 8.02 5.29
N ALA A 39 -8.15 8.11 4.09
CA ALA A 39 -8.90 8.42 2.87
C ALA A 39 -9.97 7.36 2.54
N ILE A 40 -9.65 6.06 2.72
CA ILE A 40 -10.62 4.97 2.51
C ILE A 40 -11.79 5.10 3.49
N SER A 41 -11.53 5.34 4.78
CA SER A 41 -12.56 5.42 5.82
C SER A 41 -13.57 6.56 5.59
N ARG A 42 -13.13 7.65 4.94
CA ARG A 42 -14.00 8.79 4.58
C ARG A 42 -14.85 8.51 3.34
N SER A 43 -14.44 7.54 2.52
CA SER A 43 -15.05 7.26 1.23
C SER A 43 -15.95 6.01 1.23
N ILE A 44 -15.75 5.10 2.19
CA ILE A 44 -16.47 3.83 2.27
C ILE A 44 -17.35 3.80 3.52
N SER A 45 -18.64 3.48 3.35
CA SER A 45 -19.60 3.27 4.43
C SER A 45 -20.37 1.95 4.26
N ARG A 46 -21.03 1.46 5.31
CA ARG A 46 -21.79 0.19 5.23
C ARG A 46 -22.94 0.31 4.22
N GLU A 47 -23.57 1.47 4.16
CA GLU A 47 -24.65 1.79 3.23
C GLU A 47 -24.17 1.81 1.79
N SER A 48 -22.92 2.21 1.53
CA SER A 48 -22.33 2.21 0.19
C SER A 48 -21.97 0.81 -0.34
N ILE A 49 -21.91 -0.20 0.53
CA ILE A 49 -21.57 -1.60 0.21
C ILE A 49 -22.83 -2.51 0.18
N ALA A 50 -23.97 -2.01 0.66
CA ALA A 50 -25.21 -2.78 0.82
C ALA A 50 -25.94 -3.05 -0.50
#